data_AF-A0A2A9NAW2-F1
#
_entry.id   AF-A0A2A9NAW2-F1
#
_cell.length_a   1.000
_cell.length_b   1.000
_cell.length_c   1.000
_cell.angle_alpha   90.00
_cell.angle_beta   90.00
_cell.angle_gamma   90.00
#
_symmetry.space_group_name_H-M   'P 1'
#
loop_
_entity.id
_entity.type
_entity.pdbx_description
1 polymer ?
#
loop_
_entity_poly.entity_id
_entity_poly.type
_entity_poly.pdbx_seq_one_letter_code
_entity_poly.pdbx_strand_id
1 'polypeptide(L)' 'ACTASKCLCNRVQGQFCGNEDINKNCKNDHVYECNANTGKACDYGYRKSCATCGKLKC' A
#
# COMPACT_ATOMS: atom_id res chain seq x y z
N ALA A 1 -7.70 -9.76 -6.65
CA ALA A 1 -8.67 -8.99 -5.83
C ALA A 1 -7.92 -8.37 -4.67
N CYS A 2 -8.29 -7.16 -4.24
CA CYS A 2 -7.67 -6.51 -3.09
C CYS A 2 -8.58 -6.64 -1.85
N THR A 3 -7.98 -6.57 -0.67
CA THR A 3 -8.69 -6.65 0.62
C THR A 3 -8.76 -5.28 1.27
N ALA A 4 -9.88 -4.99 1.92
CA ALA A 4 -10.02 -3.75 2.68
C ALA A 4 -8.95 -3.70 3.78
N SER A 5 -8.20 -2.61 3.85
CA SER A 5 -7.13 -2.45 4.82
C SER A 5 -7.37 -1.23 5.71
N LYS A 6 -6.65 -1.17 6.84
CA LYS A 6 -6.59 0.02 7.71
C LYS A 6 -5.50 1.00 7.26
N CYS A 7 -4.77 0.70 6.18
CA CYS A 7 -3.79 1.59 5.59
C CYS A 7 -4.51 2.82 5.02
N LEU A 8 -4.12 4.00 5.51
CA LEU A 8 -4.62 5.29 5.05
C LEU A 8 -3.63 5.87 4.05
N CYS A 9 -4.16 6.61 3.07
CA CYS A 9 -3.38 7.24 2.02
C CYS A 9 -3.76 8.72 1.85
N ASN A 10 -2.95 9.46 1.12
CA ASN A 10 -3.08 10.90 0.87
C ASN A 10 -4.21 11.29 -0.11
N ARG A 11 -5.18 10.39 -0.38
CA ARG A 11 -6.26 10.58 -1.36
C ARG A 11 -5.79 10.81 -2.80
N VAL A 12 -4.56 10.45 -3.14
CA VAL A 12 -4.10 10.42 -4.53
C VAL A 12 -4.28 9.02 -5.08
N GLN A 13 -5.09 8.88 -6.13
CA GLN A 13 -5.35 7.57 -6.75
C GLN A 13 -4.05 6.96 -7.29
N GLY A 14 -3.77 5.70 -6.93
CA GLY A 14 -2.60 4.99 -7.44
C GLY A 14 -2.12 3.87 -6.52
N GLN A 15 -1.19 3.07 -7.03
CA GLN A 15 -0.56 1.99 -6.28
C GLN A 15 0.74 2.46 -5.61
N PHE A 16 1.04 1.89 -4.46
CA PHE A 16 2.25 2.14 -3.69
C PHE A 16 2.64 0.92 -2.87
N CYS A 17 3.91 0.83 -2.47
CA CYS A 17 4.34 -0.14 -1.45
C CYS A 17 4.03 0.41 -0.06
N GLY A 18 3.58 -0.44 0.85
CA GLY A 18 3.35 -0.03 2.23
C GLY A 18 4.63 0.46 2.90
N ASN A 19 4.45 1.24 3.95
CA ASN A 19 5.53 1.75 4.77
C ASN A 19 5.07 1.83 6.22
N GLU A 20 5.56 0.92 7.07
CA GLU A 20 5.16 0.80 8.48
C GLU A 20 5.71 1.94 9.35
N ASP A 21 6.81 2.58 8.93
CA ASP A 21 7.38 3.74 9.62
C ASP A 21 6.49 4.97 9.48
N ILE A 22 5.80 5.12 8.34
CA ILE A 22 4.84 6.21 8.10
C ILE A 22 3.45 5.85 8.64
N ASN A 23 3.01 4.62 8.38
CA ASN A 23 1.72 4.13 8.82
C ASN A 23 1.81 2.64 9.17
N LYS A 24 1.76 2.33 10.47
CA LYS A 24 1.83 0.96 11.00
C LYS A 24 0.79 -0.02 10.45
N ASN A 25 -0.25 0.46 9.76
CA ASN A 25 -1.24 -0.40 9.09
C ASN A 25 -0.86 -0.76 7.64
N CYS A 26 0.20 -0.18 7.08
CA CYS A 26 0.66 -0.40 5.72
C CYS A 26 1.96 -1.22 5.74
N LYS A 27 1.87 -2.55 5.61
CA LYS A 27 3.02 -3.44 5.70
C LYS A 27 4.07 -3.17 4.62
N ASN A 28 5.34 -3.16 4.99
CA ASN A 28 6.46 -2.80 4.10
C ASN A 28 6.57 -3.69 2.85
N ASP A 29 6.13 -4.95 2.97
CA ASP A 29 6.21 -5.97 1.95
C ASP A 29 4.94 -6.09 1.08
N HIS A 30 3.92 -5.28 1.34
CA HIS A 30 2.63 -5.33 0.65
C HIS A 30 2.47 -4.19 -0.38
N VAL A 31 1.65 -4.45 -1.40
CA VAL A 31 1.15 -3.42 -2.32
C VAL A 31 -0.22 -2.94 -1.88
N TYR A 32 -0.40 -1.63 -1.93
CA TYR A 32 -1.66 -0.98 -1.66
C TYR A 32 -2.10 -0.12 -2.85
N GLU A 33 -3.40 0.05 -3.02
CA GLU A 33 -3.98 1.02 -3.95
C GLU A 33 -4.83 2.03 -3.19
N CYS A 34 -4.47 3.30 -3.30
CA CYS A 34 -5.20 4.37 -2.65
C CYS A 34 -6.49 4.67 -3.42
N ASN A 35 -7.62 4.73 -2.70
CA ASN A 35 -8.87 5.24 -3.23
C ASN A 35 -8.98 6.74 -2.90
N ALA A 36 -8.95 7.58 -3.93
CA ALA A 36 -8.96 9.04 -3.78
C ALA A 36 -10.20 9.58 -3.05
N ASN A 37 -11.36 8.93 -3.23
CA ASN A 37 -12.62 9.40 -2.65
C ASN A 37 -12.70 9.15 -1.14
N THR A 38 -12.03 8.11 -0.64
CA THR A 38 -12.14 7.69 0.77
C THR A 38 -10.87 7.95 1.58
N GLY A 39 -9.70 8.06 0.94
CA GLY A 39 -8.40 8.10 1.61
C GLY A 39 -8.01 6.77 2.26
N LYS A 40 -8.74 5.68 1.96
CA LYS A 40 -8.39 4.33 2.38
C LYS A 40 -7.64 3.63 1.25
N ALA A 41 -6.75 2.72 1.64
CA ALA A 41 -6.01 1.92 0.70
C ALA A 41 -6.51 0.46 0.71
N CYS A 42 -6.59 -0.14 -0.48
CA CYS A 42 -6.91 -1.55 -0.65
C CYS A 42 -5.60 -2.35 -0.72
N ASP A 43 -5.49 -3.43 0.06
CA ASP A 43 -4.31 -4.28 0.16
C ASP A 43 -4.34 -5.39 -0.92
N TYR A 44 -3.37 -5.37 -1.83
CA TYR A 44 -3.18 -6.39 -2.86
C TYR A 44 -2.30 -7.56 -2.40
N GLY A 45 -1.77 -7.50 -1.17
CA GLY A 45 -0.95 -8.53 -0.55
C GLY A 45 0.54 -8.33 -0.81
N TYR A 46 1.29 -9.34 -0.39
CA TYR A 46 2.75 -9.39 -0.51
C TYR A 46 3.23 -9.22 -1.96
N ARG A 47 4.28 -8.42 -2.14
CA ARG A 47 5.01 -8.30 -3.39
C ARG A 47 6.51 -8.23 -3.13
N LYS A 48 7.25 -9.13 -3.78
CA LYS A 48 8.71 -9.24 -3.65
C LYS A 48 9.44 -7.91 -3.87
N SER A 49 9.02 -7.10 -4.84
CA SER A 49 9.65 -5.80 -5.10
C SER A 49 9.46 -4.79 -3.97
N CYS A 50 8.29 -4.78 -3.31
CA CYS A 50 8.08 -3.99 -2.11
C CYS A 50 8.96 -4.48 -0.96
N ALA A 51 9.00 -5.80 -0.72
CA ALA A 51 9.83 -6.41 0.31
C ALA A 51 11.35 -6.21 0.10
N THR A 52 11.80 -6.15 -1.15
CA THR A 52 13.23 -6.11 -1.49
C THR A 52 13.77 -4.69 -1.64
N CYS A 53 13.01 -3.79 -2.28
CA CYS A 53 13.48 -2.44 -2.60
C CYS A 53 12.49 -1.32 -2.25
N GLY A 54 11.35 -1.63 -1.61
CA GLY A 54 10.33 -0.64 -1.23
C GLY A 54 9.61 0.02 -2.41
N LYS A 55 9.67 -0.58 -3.61
CA LYS A 55 9.09 -0.01 -4.84
C LYS A 55 8.25 -1.05 -5.58
N LEU A 56 7.27 -0.57 -6.36
CA LEU A 56 6.42 -1.46 -7.16
C LEU A 56 7.22 -2.27 -8.18
N LYS A 57 8.33 -1.71 -8.68
CA LYS A 57 9.27 -2.38 -9.56
C LYS A 57 10.71 -2.08 -9.12
N CYS A 58 11.45 -3.16 -8.96
CA CYS A 58 12.90 -3.26 -9.15
C CYS A 58 13.04 -4.21 -10.37
#